data_AF-A0A3R7HDX7-F1
#
_entry.id   AF-A0A3R7HDX7-F1
#
_cell.length_a   1.000
_cell.length_b   1.000
_cell.length_c   1.000
_cell.angle_alpha   90.00
_cell.angle_beta   90.00
_cell.angle_gamma   90.00
#
_symmetry.space_group_name_H-M   'P 1'
#
loop_
_entity.id
_entity.type
_entity.pdbx_description
1 polymer ?
#
loop_
_entity_poly.entity_id
_entity_poly.type
_entity_poly.pdbx_seq_one_letter_code
_entity_poly.pdbx_strand_id
1 'polypeptide(L)' 'MNINEAARYLFVSLPHVRRLLERGDITGTLTEQGGYVIDDASVEKYAKERKSAASAYFDSQTEDSDPLGL' A
#
# COMPACT_ATOMS: atom_id res chain seq x y z
N MET A 1 -0.16 14.24 -3.97
CA MET A 1 -1.24 13.70 -4.84
C MET A 1 -2.58 13.62 -4.10
N ASN A 2 -3.71 13.47 -4.79
CA ASN A 2 -5.04 13.25 -4.18
C ASN A 2 -5.38 11.75 -4.06
N ILE A 3 -6.51 11.43 -3.42
CA ILE A 3 -6.97 10.03 -3.21
C ILE A 3 -7.10 9.25 -4.53
N ASN A 4 -7.60 9.87 -5.60
CA ASN A 4 -7.75 9.18 -6.89
C ASN A 4 -6.40 8.89 -7.53
N GLU A 5 -5.47 9.82 -7.44
CA GLU A 5 -4.10 9.66 -7.95
C GLU A 5 -3.37 8.54 -7.18
N ALA A 6 -3.44 8.56 -5.85
CA ALA A 6 -2.86 7.51 -5.01
C ALA A 6 -3.47 6.13 -5.28
N ALA A 7 -4.79 6.05 -5.47
CA ALA A 7 -5.47 4.80 -5.81
C ALA A 7 -5.00 4.23 -7.15
N ARG A 8 -4.84 5.09 -8.17
CA ARG A 8 -4.31 4.69 -9.48
C ARG A 8 -2.86 4.24 -9.36
N TYR A 9 -2.04 4.99 -8.63
CA TYR A 9 -0.62 4.67 -8.44
C TYR A 9 -0.41 3.33 -7.73
N LEU A 10 -1.14 3.09 -6.64
CA LEU A 10 -1.07 1.87 -5.85
C LEU A 10 -1.86 0.70 -6.44
N PHE A 11 -2.64 0.93 -7.49
CA PHE A 11 -3.57 -0.04 -8.09
C PHE A 11 -4.57 -0.61 -7.06
N VAL A 12 -5.20 0.27 -6.28
CA VAL A 12 -6.18 -0.07 -5.23
C VAL A 12 -7.45 0.78 -5.34
N SER A 13 -8.47 0.47 -4.54
CA SER A 13 -9.71 1.25 -4.49
C SER A 13 -9.61 2.53 -3.64
N LEU A 14 -10.45 3.52 -3.89
CA LEU A 14 -10.48 4.77 -3.10
C LEU A 14 -10.72 4.53 -1.59
N PRO A 15 -11.64 3.63 -1.17
CA PRO A 15 -11.79 3.30 0.25
C PRO A 15 -10.52 2.67 0.86
N HIS A 16 -9.73 1.96 0.07
CA HIS A 16 -8.46 1.42 0.53
C HIS A 16 -7.48 2.55 0.86
N VAL A 17 -7.34 3.54 -0.03
CA VAL A 17 -6.48 4.71 0.22
C VAL A 17 -6.91 5.48 1.48
N ARG A 18 -8.23 5.64 1.71
CA ARG A 18 -8.73 6.27 2.94
C ARG A 18 -8.33 5.50 4.19
N ARG A 19 -8.43 4.17 4.17
CA ARG A 19 -7.97 3.32 5.27
C ARG A 19 -6.46 3.45 5.52
N LEU A 20 -5.66 3.58 4.47
CA LEU A 20 -4.20 3.80 4.63
C LEU A 20 -3.91 5.12 5.33
N LEU A 21 -4.65 6.19 5.01
CA LEU A 21 -4.55 7.48 5.72
C LEU A 21 -5.01 7.37 7.17
N GLU A 22 -6.15 6.71 7.42
CA GLU A 22 -6.70 6.50 8.77
C GLU A 22 -5.75 5.70 9.67
N ARG A 23 -4.98 4.77 9.09
CA ARG A 23 -3.98 3.96 9.79
C ARG A 23 -2.63 4.65 9.93
N GLY A 24 -2.39 5.72 9.19
CA GLY A 24 -1.07 6.37 9.11
C GLY A 24 -0.04 5.59 8.29
N ASP A 25 -0.48 4.61 7.48
CA ASP A 25 0.39 3.86 6.56
C ASP A 25 0.91 4.75 5.42
N ILE A 26 0.13 5.78 5.07
CA ILE A 26 0.53 6.90 4.20
C ILE A 26 0.13 8.22 4.86
N THR A 27 0.86 9.29 4.56
CA THR A 27 0.66 10.60 5.19
C THR A 27 -0.15 11.51 4.27
N GLY A 28 -1.09 12.24 4.83
CA GLY A 28 -1.83 13.26 4.08
C GLY A 28 -2.46 14.29 5.01
N THR A 29 -2.70 15.48 4.46
CA THR A 29 -3.36 16.59 5.15
C THR A 29 -4.77 16.77 4.60
N LEU A 30 -5.73 16.93 5.50
CA LEU A 30 -7.11 17.24 5.13
C LEU A 30 -7.18 18.67 4.58
N THR A 31 -7.86 18.86 3.45
CA THR A 31 -8.10 20.19 2.87
C THR A 31 -9.37 20.80 3.44
N GLU A 32 -9.48 22.13 3.35
CA GLU A 32 -10.69 22.85 3.77
C GLU A 32 -11.96 22.42 2.99
N GLN A 33 -11.79 21.85 1.79
CA GLN A 33 -12.90 21.32 0.98
C GLN A 33 -13.26 19.85 1.32
N GLY A 34 -12.69 19.27 2.38
CA GLY A 34 -12.95 17.89 2.79
C GLY A 34 -12.24 16.82 1.95
N GLY A 35 -11.24 17.21 1.15
CA GLY A 35 -10.35 16.31 0.42
C GLY A 35 -9.06 16.01 1.19
N TYR A 36 -8.16 15.23 0.58
CA TYR A 36 -6.82 14.99 1.11
C TYR A 36 -5.75 15.38 0.09
N VAL A 37 -4.72 16.08 0.58
CA VAL A 37 -3.43 16.21 -0.11
C VAL A 37 -2.48 15.20 0.54
N ILE A 38 -2.22 14.12 -0.18
CA ILE A 38 -1.38 13.00 0.23
C ILE A 38 0.06 13.31 -0.15
N ASP A 39 0.99 13.02 0.77
CA ASP A 39 2.42 13.13 0.54
C ASP A 39 2.91 12.00 -0.38
N ASP A 40 3.49 12.37 -1.51
CA ASP A 40 3.91 11.43 -2.54
C ASP A 40 5.02 10.50 -2.05
N ALA A 41 5.94 11.01 -1.22
CA ALA A 41 7.05 10.22 -0.68
C ALA A 41 6.54 9.09 0.24
N SER A 42 5.52 9.36 1.05
CA SER A 42 4.87 8.33 1.87
C SER A 42 4.21 7.22 1.04
N VAL A 43 3.57 7.59 -0.08
CA VAL A 43 2.94 6.62 -1.00
C VAL A 43 3.98 5.76 -1.71
N GLU A 44 5.07 6.37 -2.19
CA GLU A 44 6.18 5.63 -2.80
C GLU A 44 6.84 4.67 -1.81
N LYS A 45 7.05 5.12 -0.57
CA LYS A 45 7.61 4.28 0.49
C LYS A 45 6.72 3.07 0.75
N TYR A 46 5.42 3.29 0.94
CA TYR A 46 4.44 2.21 1.12
C TYR A 46 4.47 1.21 -0.05
N ALA A 47 4.50 1.69 -1.30
CA ALA A 47 4.58 0.83 -2.47
C ALA A 47 5.85 -0.04 -2.48
N LYS A 48 7.02 0.54 -2.15
CA LYS A 48 8.29 -0.19 -2.07
C LYS A 48 8.28 -1.25 -0.97
N GLU A 49 7.73 -0.93 0.19
CA GLU A 49 7.60 -1.87 1.30
C GLU A 49 6.68 -3.05 0.94
N ARG A 50 5.53 -2.78 0.32
CA ARG A 50 4.61 -3.82 -0.15
C ARG A 50 5.24 -4.72 -1.22
N LYS A 51 5.98 -4.13 -2.16
CA LYS A 51 6.71 -4.90 -3.17
C LYS A 51 7.79 -5.79 -2.55
N SER A 52 8.55 -5.24 -1.61
CA SER A 52 9.61 -5.97 -0.91
C SER A 52 9.05 -7.11 -0.06
N ALA A 53 7.93 -6.89 0.63
CA ALA A 53 7.25 -7.93 1.40
C ALA A 53 6.69 -9.05 0.49
N ALA A 54 6.17 -8.70 -0.69
CA ALA A 54 5.73 -9.70 -1.67
C ALA A 54 6.91 -10.52 -2.18
N SER A 55 8.02 -9.88 -2.55
CA SER A 55 9.24 -10.58 -2.97
C SER A 55 9.76 -11.52 -1.86
N ALA A 56 9.91 -11.02 -0.63
CA ALA A 56 10.35 -11.82 0.49
C ALA A 56 9.43 -13.02 0.76
N TYR A 57 8.11 -12.85 0.61
CA TYR A 57 7.17 -13.96 0.70
C TYR A 57 7.44 -15.01 -0.38
N PHE A 58 7.53 -14.63 -1.65
CA PHE A 58 7.82 -15.57 -2.74
C PHE A 58 9.17 -16.25 -2.59
N ASP A 59 10.20 -15.51 -2.18
CA ASP A 59 11.56 -16.05 -1.95
C ASP A 59 11.58 -17.06 -0.77
N SER A 60 10.66 -16.94 0.18
CA SER A 60 10.53 -17.88 1.30
C SER A 60 9.83 -19.19 0.92
N GLN A 61 9.14 -19.25 -0.22
CA GLN A 61 8.47 -20.46 -0.67
C GLN A 61 9.50 -21.39 -1.32
N THR A 62 9.90 -22.44 -0.62
CA THR A 62 10.78 -23.51 -1.12
C THR A 62 10.03 -24.84 -1.19
N GLU A 63 10.44 -25.76 -2.07
CA GLU A 63 9.81 -27.09 -2.19
C GLU A 63 9.83 -27.89 -0.87
N ASP A 64 10.81 -27.65 0.00
CA ASP A 64 10.88 -28.23 1.35
C ASP A 64 9.82 -27.69 2.32
N SER A 65 9.16 -26.57 1.96
CA SER A 65 8.11 -25.94 2.77
C SER A 65 6.70 -26.40 2.38
N ASP A 66 6.58 -27.22 1.32
CA ASP A 66 5.30 -27.84 1.00
C ASP A 66 4.95 -28.86 2.11
N PRO A 67 3.79 -28.75 2.76
CA PRO A 67 3.35 -29.82 3.64
C PRO A 67 3.26 -31.07 2.78
N LEU A 68 4.02 -32.12 3.18
CA LEU A 68 4.05 -33.43 2.51
C LEU A 68 2.64 -33.74 2.02
N GLY A 69 2.48 -33.71 0.70
CA GLY A 69 1.18 -33.85 0.05
C GLY A 69 0.44 -35.03 0.66
N LEU A 70 -0.80 -34.79 1.06
CA LEU A 70 -1.73 -35.85 1.49
C LEU A 70 -1.79 -36.97 0.45
#